data_AF-V9IKQ1-F1
#
_entry.id   AF-V9IKQ1-F1
#
_cell.length_a   1.000
_cell.length_b   1.000
_cell.length_c   1.000
_cell.angle_alpha   90.00
_cell.angle_beta   90.00
_cell.angle_gamma   90.00
#
_symmetry.space_group_name_H-M   'P 1'
#
loop_
_entity.id
_entity.type
_entity.pdbx_description
1 polymer ?
#
loop_
_entity_poly.entity_id
_entity_poly.type
_entity_poly.pdbx_seq_one_letter_code
_entity_poly.pdbx_strand_id
1 'polypeptide(L)'
;MMPKTVHALEELGTIELLGYTKVADNTYPNLVPVLSGLSAGELHDLCWQKKDKTFDECPLIWKNFSASGYRTAFAEDACAMTTFNYLKRGFRIQPTDYYLRPFCIASEKDIGNTHKLNANLCVGTRKTFDNLLTYAKKIVSQFSADPYFAMIWQASLTHDFFNYPQLGDESYYNLITYLYNERLMNKTALIVMSDHGMRWGSFRQTYQGRMEDSLPFVFLVLPRWWREKYRVAWTNLRRNTRSLTTAFDLHETLVDMINLENLEESRLKTRSRAMPKDNNLPRGISWFLPIPNYRTCTMAGIASHWCMCHNSYDVSAQDENLRDKAMFLVSELNNMLKKFVQCAILKLKEIKAAKAWRDEDEQSQLVDYTITIETEPGNAIFEGTIRYRSENKTNKLVGSVSRLNAYGKQSACVDEFNMRLYCYCL
;
A
#
# COMPACT_ATOMS: atom_id res chain seq x y z
N MET A 1 2.68 -11.09 -14.95
CA MET A 1 1.46 -11.93 -15.03
C MET A 1 0.28 -11.01 -15.26
N MET A 2 -0.62 -11.35 -16.18
CA MET A 2 -1.72 -10.53 -16.73
C MET A 2 -1.43 -9.70 -18.01
N PRO A 3 -0.82 -10.29 -19.06
CA PRO A 3 -0.49 -9.56 -20.29
C PRO A 3 -1.71 -9.00 -21.04
N LYS A 4 -2.86 -9.69 -21.05
CA LYS A 4 -4.06 -9.17 -21.75
C LYS A 4 -4.56 -7.90 -21.10
N THR A 5 -4.61 -7.89 -19.77
CA THR A 5 -5.04 -6.75 -18.96
C THR A 5 -4.14 -5.54 -19.17
N VAL A 6 -2.82 -5.73 -19.11
CA VAL A 6 -1.85 -4.64 -19.34
C VAL A 6 -2.02 -4.07 -20.75
N HIS A 7 -2.11 -4.94 -21.76
CA HIS A 7 -2.31 -4.50 -23.14
C HIS A 7 -3.59 -3.67 -23.31
N ALA A 8 -4.72 -4.10 -22.72
CA ALA A 8 -5.96 -3.34 -22.78
C ALA A 8 -5.87 -1.97 -22.08
N LEU A 9 -5.10 -1.84 -20.98
CA LEU A 9 -4.84 -0.55 -20.35
C LEU A 9 -3.98 0.35 -21.25
N GLU A 10 -2.96 -0.20 -21.90
CA GLU A 10 -2.09 0.51 -22.84
C GLU A 10 -2.87 1.06 -24.04
N GLU A 11 -3.81 0.28 -24.59
CA GLU A 11 -4.69 0.73 -25.68
C GLU A 11 -5.57 1.94 -25.29
N LEU A 12 -5.89 2.10 -24.01
CA LEU A 12 -6.60 3.29 -23.48
C LEU A 12 -5.67 4.49 -23.24
N GLY A 13 -4.39 4.37 -23.59
CA GLY A 13 -3.37 5.37 -23.36
C GLY A 13 -3.15 5.64 -21.87
N THR A 14 -3.09 4.56 -21.07
CA THR A 14 -2.79 4.63 -19.63
C THR A 14 -1.43 5.29 -19.36
N ILE A 15 -1.27 5.83 -18.16
CA ILE A 15 0.02 6.20 -17.59
C ILE A 15 0.34 5.24 -16.46
N GLU A 16 1.56 4.69 -16.46
CA GLU A 16 2.12 3.97 -15.32
C GLU A 16 3.06 4.86 -14.52
N LEU A 17 2.87 4.91 -13.20
CA LEU A 17 3.79 5.57 -12.27
C LEU A 17 4.82 4.58 -11.75
N LEU A 18 5.89 4.40 -12.54
CA LEU A 18 7.00 3.49 -12.26
C LEU A 18 7.80 3.84 -10.99
N GLY A 19 7.73 5.09 -10.54
CA GLY A 19 8.38 5.55 -9.30
C GLY A 19 7.48 5.52 -8.06
N TYR A 20 6.28 4.93 -8.15
CA TYR A 20 5.38 4.81 -7.01
C TYR A 20 5.94 3.81 -5.98
N THR A 21 6.17 4.29 -4.77
CA THR A 21 6.79 3.55 -3.67
C THR A 21 5.82 3.44 -2.51
N LYS A 22 5.72 2.24 -1.93
CA LYS A 22 4.92 2.04 -0.72
C LYS A 22 5.52 2.78 0.47
N VAL A 23 4.71 3.08 1.47
CA VAL A 23 5.14 3.82 2.67
C VAL A 23 5.20 2.95 3.93
N ALA A 24 4.64 1.73 3.88
CA ALA A 24 4.54 0.83 5.01
C ALA A 24 4.44 -0.65 4.60
N ASP A 25 4.33 -1.55 5.58
CA ASP A 25 4.43 -3.01 5.35
C ASP A 25 3.25 -3.57 4.55
N ASN A 26 2.03 -3.37 5.01
CA ASN A 26 0.82 -4.07 4.53
C ASN A 26 -0.29 -3.10 4.09
N THR A 27 -1.48 -3.64 3.78
CA THR A 27 -2.58 -2.90 3.18
C THR A 27 -3.06 -1.69 3.96
N TYR A 28 -3.38 -1.85 5.25
CA TYR A 28 -3.94 -0.76 6.05
C TYR A 28 -3.06 0.51 6.04
N PRO A 29 -1.76 0.45 6.40
CA PRO A 29 -0.92 1.64 6.45
C PRO A 29 -0.49 2.17 5.08
N ASN A 30 -0.67 1.42 3.97
CA ASN A 30 -0.47 1.94 2.62
C ASN A 30 -1.74 2.58 2.03
N LEU A 31 -2.93 2.09 2.38
CA LEU A 31 -4.20 2.68 1.93
C LEU A 31 -4.69 3.85 2.77
N VAL A 32 -4.42 3.87 4.09
CA VAL A 32 -4.78 5.01 4.96
C VAL A 32 -4.27 6.34 4.41
N PRO A 33 -3.01 6.46 3.97
CA PRO A 33 -2.50 7.62 3.24
C PRO A 33 -3.33 8.03 2.03
N VAL A 34 -3.69 7.09 1.15
CA VAL A 34 -4.54 7.38 -0.02
C VAL A 34 -5.89 7.94 0.43
N LEU A 35 -6.46 7.32 1.46
CA LEU A 35 -7.83 7.57 1.88
C LEU A 35 -7.96 8.76 2.84
N SER A 36 -6.91 9.30 3.43
CA SER A 36 -7.03 10.37 4.43
C SER A 36 -5.94 11.43 4.36
N GLY A 37 -4.88 11.22 3.59
CA GLY A 37 -3.67 12.06 3.61
C GLY A 37 -2.80 11.84 4.84
N LEU A 38 -3.27 11.06 5.83
CA LEU A 38 -2.61 10.77 7.09
C LEU A 38 -1.86 9.43 7.03
N SER A 39 -0.81 9.29 7.82
CA SER A 39 -0.19 8.00 8.12
C SER A 39 -1.11 7.19 9.03
N ALA A 40 -0.88 5.87 9.13
CA ALA A 40 -1.64 5.02 10.05
C ALA A 40 -1.56 5.48 11.51
N GLY A 41 -0.41 6.02 11.94
CA GLY A 41 -0.22 6.58 13.27
C GLY A 41 -1.00 7.88 13.47
N GLU A 42 -0.89 8.81 12.52
CA GLU A 42 -1.65 10.07 12.53
C GLU A 42 -3.17 9.82 12.55
N LEU A 43 -3.67 8.85 11.77
CA LEU A 43 -5.08 8.47 11.78
C LEU A 43 -5.50 7.85 13.13
N HIS A 44 -4.65 6.99 13.70
CA HIS A 44 -4.87 6.40 15.02
C HIS A 44 -5.03 7.48 16.09
N ASP A 45 -4.08 8.41 16.16
CA ASP A 45 -4.07 9.50 17.14
C ASP A 45 -5.26 10.46 16.95
N LEU A 46 -5.72 10.66 15.72
CA LEU A 46 -6.81 11.56 15.39
C LEU A 46 -8.20 11.00 15.74
N CYS A 47 -8.53 9.78 15.28
CA CYS A 47 -9.91 9.27 15.34
C CYS A 47 -10.05 7.81 15.83
N TRP A 48 -8.96 7.05 15.91
CA TRP A 48 -9.01 5.61 16.19
C TRP A 48 -8.08 5.18 17.35
N GLN A 49 -8.05 5.95 18.44
CA GLN A 49 -7.09 5.79 19.55
C GLN A 49 -7.23 4.46 20.32
N LYS A 50 -8.30 3.71 20.10
CA LYS A 50 -8.58 2.44 20.77
C LYS A 50 -9.14 1.42 19.79
N LYS A 51 -8.81 0.13 19.98
CA LYS A 51 -9.21 -0.95 19.06
C LYS A 51 -10.72 -1.17 18.96
N ASP A 52 -11.46 -0.78 20.00
CA ASP A 52 -12.90 -0.91 20.12
C ASP A 52 -13.66 0.28 19.49
N LYS A 53 -12.97 1.37 19.14
CA LYS A 53 -13.55 2.44 18.32
C LYS A 53 -13.76 1.98 16.88
N THR A 54 -14.73 2.61 16.25
CA THR A 54 -15.01 2.50 14.81
C THR A 54 -14.29 3.59 14.04
N PHE A 55 -14.23 3.45 12.71
CA PHE A 55 -13.66 4.44 11.80
C PHE A 55 -14.66 5.51 11.34
N ASP A 56 -15.86 5.56 11.94
CA ASP A 56 -16.96 6.42 11.48
C ASP A 56 -16.59 7.91 11.56
N GLU A 57 -15.76 8.32 12.53
CA GLU A 57 -15.33 9.71 12.71
C GLU A 57 -14.08 10.09 11.88
N CYS A 58 -13.43 9.11 11.26
CA CYS A 58 -12.18 9.36 10.54
C CYS A 58 -12.40 10.14 9.23
N PRO A 59 -11.49 11.06 8.86
CA PRO A 59 -11.64 11.93 7.68
C PRO A 59 -11.25 11.19 6.40
N LEU A 60 -12.05 10.19 6.02
CA LEU A 60 -11.79 9.36 4.84
C LEU A 60 -12.36 10.04 3.58
N ILE A 61 -11.60 10.01 2.47
CA ILE A 61 -11.75 10.88 1.29
C ILE A 61 -13.10 10.74 0.59
N TRP A 62 -13.76 9.57 0.71
CA TRP A 62 -15.12 9.41 0.20
C TRP A 62 -16.11 10.38 0.86
N LYS A 63 -15.86 10.86 2.08
CA LYS A 63 -16.66 11.92 2.70
C LYS A 63 -16.53 13.25 1.95
N ASN A 64 -15.33 13.58 1.46
CA ASN A 64 -15.11 14.76 0.63
C ASN A 64 -15.84 14.62 -0.72
N PHE A 65 -15.73 13.45 -1.37
CA PHE A 65 -16.49 13.17 -2.60
C PHE A 65 -18.00 13.27 -2.37
N SER A 66 -18.52 12.67 -1.29
CA SER A 66 -19.95 12.74 -0.92
C SER A 66 -20.40 14.19 -0.68
N ALA A 67 -19.61 14.99 0.07
CA ALA A 67 -19.89 16.40 0.29
C ALA A 67 -19.89 17.25 -1.00
N SER A 68 -19.14 16.81 -2.02
CA SER A 68 -19.14 17.40 -3.36
C SER A 68 -20.20 16.83 -4.30
N GLY A 69 -21.16 16.04 -3.78
CA GLY A 69 -22.31 15.51 -4.52
C GLY A 69 -22.07 14.23 -5.31
N TYR A 70 -20.95 13.54 -5.09
CA TYR A 70 -20.65 12.27 -5.74
C TYR A 70 -21.38 11.13 -5.03
N ARG A 71 -21.90 10.17 -5.79
CA ARG A 71 -22.27 8.86 -5.25
C ARG A 71 -21.01 8.12 -4.84
N THR A 72 -21.01 7.49 -3.66
CA THR A 72 -19.83 6.82 -3.12
C THR A 72 -20.03 5.31 -3.01
N ALA A 73 -19.04 4.54 -3.41
CA ALA A 73 -19.05 3.08 -3.28
C ALA A 73 -17.76 2.58 -2.63
N PHE A 74 -17.89 1.65 -1.68
CA PHE A 74 -16.77 0.94 -1.08
C PHE A 74 -17.05 -0.56 -1.08
N ALA A 75 -16.15 -1.31 -1.71
CA ALA A 75 -16.29 -2.75 -1.82
C ALA A 75 -14.94 -3.44 -1.69
N GLU A 76 -14.92 -4.51 -0.92
CA GLU A 76 -13.76 -5.38 -0.76
C GLU A 76 -14.21 -6.84 -0.84
N ASP A 77 -13.28 -7.74 -1.15
CA ASP A 77 -13.42 -9.17 -0.93
C ASP A 77 -12.50 -9.65 0.22
N ALA A 78 -12.43 -10.96 0.47
CA ALA A 78 -11.70 -11.54 1.58
C ALA A 78 -12.13 -10.95 2.93
N CYS A 79 -13.42 -11.07 3.22
CA CYS A 79 -14.15 -10.20 4.17
C CYS A 79 -13.55 -10.17 5.59
N ALA A 80 -12.91 -11.27 6.01
CA ALA A 80 -12.26 -11.42 7.32
C ALA A 80 -10.99 -10.57 7.48
N MET A 81 -10.33 -10.21 6.38
CA MET A 81 -9.06 -9.47 6.37
C MET A 81 -9.12 -8.14 5.60
N THR A 82 -10.33 -7.61 5.43
CA THR A 82 -10.57 -6.30 4.80
C THR A 82 -9.91 -5.15 5.56
N THR A 83 -9.60 -4.07 4.83
CA THR A 83 -8.72 -2.97 5.25
C THR A 83 -9.04 -2.44 6.66
N PHE A 84 -10.33 -2.23 6.94
CA PHE A 84 -10.80 -1.64 8.21
C PHE A 84 -11.37 -2.65 9.20
N ASN A 85 -11.37 -3.96 8.88
CA ASN A 85 -12.00 -4.98 9.74
C ASN A 85 -11.05 -6.10 10.20
N TYR A 86 -9.85 -6.23 9.65
CA TYR A 86 -8.87 -7.19 10.17
C TYR A 86 -8.46 -6.84 11.62
N LEU A 87 -9.02 -7.59 12.58
CA LEU A 87 -8.88 -7.38 14.04
C LEU A 87 -9.31 -5.98 14.51
N LYS A 88 -10.26 -5.37 13.81
CA LYS A 88 -10.78 -4.03 14.07
C LYS A 88 -12.31 -4.04 13.97
N ARG A 89 -12.97 -3.10 14.64
CA ARG A 89 -14.44 -2.98 14.58
C ARG A 89 -14.96 -2.56 13.20
N GLY A 90 -14.13 -1.86 12.41
CA GLY A 90 -14.55 -1.26 11.15
C GLY A 90 -15.51 -0.10 11.36
N PHE A 91 -16.60 -0.10 10.61
CA PHE A 91 -17.61 0.95 10.62
C PHE A 91 -18.89 0.47 11.30
N ARG A 92 -19.50 1.31 12.13
CA ARG A 92 -20.84 1.07 12.66
C ARG A 92 -21.90 1.68 11.76
N ILE A 93 -21.60 2.83 11.16
CA ILE A 93 -22.45 3.48 10.17
C ILE A 93 -21.91 3.13 8.78
N GLN A 94 -22.79 2.84 7.83
CA GLN A 94 -22.36 2.57 6.46
C GLN A 94 -21.49 3.74 5.92
N PRO A 95 -20.23 3.51 5.52
CA PRO A 95 -19.28 4.60 5.28
C PRO A 95 -19.46 5.32 3.94
N THR A 96 -20.17 4.69 3.00
CA THR A 96 -20.44 5.17 1.63
C THR A 96 -21.89 4.84 1.25
N ASP A 97 -22.42 5.43 0.18
CA ASP A 97 -23.80 5.17 -0.27
C ASP A 97 -24.02 3.70 -0.65
N TYR A 98 -22.97 3.04 -1.16
CA TYR A 98 -22.99 1.64 -1.56
C TYR A 98 -21.84 0.87 -0.92
N TYR A 99 -22.14 0.08 0.11
CA TYR A 99 -21.15 -0.69 0.87
C TYR A 99 -21.36 -2.21 0.71
N LEU A 100 -20.41 -2.90 0.04
CA LEU A 100 -20.58 -4.32 -0.32
C LEU A 100 -20.43 -5.29 0.87
N ARG A 101 -19.96 -4.82 2.03
CA ARG A 101 -19.58 -5.68 3.16
C ARG A 101 -20.65 -6.70 3.61
N PRO A 102 -21.95 -6.36 3.73
CA PRO A 102 -22.96 -7.36 4.11
C PRO A 102 -23.03 -8.54 3.15
N PHE A 103 -22.98 -8.27 1.83
CA PHE A 103 -22.90 -9.31 0.80
C PHE A 103 -21.61 -10.11 0.92
N CYS A 104 -20.46 -9.42 1.09
CA CYS A 104 -19.17 -10.06 1.27
C CYS A 104 -19.27 -11.12 2.39
N ILE A 105 -19.64 -10.70 3.61
CA ILE A 105 -19.70 -11.57 4.79
C ILE A 105 -20.63 -12.76 4.56
N ALA A 106 -21.86 -12.52 4.10
CA ALA A 106 -22.84 -13.59 3.89
C ALA A 106 -22.37 -14.56 2.80
N SER A 107 -21.85 -14.06 1.69
CA SER A 107 -21.41 -14.90 0.58
C SER A 107 -20.24 -15.81 0.99
N GLU A 108 -19.21 -15.27 1.65
CA GLU A 108 -18.06 -16.06 2.09
C GLU A 108 -18.40 -17.03 3.24
N LYS A 109 -19.27 -16.62 4.17
CA LYS A 109 -19.67 -17.46 5.30
C LYS A 109 -20.59 -18.61 4.88
N ASP A 110 -21.59 -18.32 4.04
CA ASP A 110 -22.69 -19.25 3.77
C ASP A 110 -22.50 -20.03 2.45
N ILE A 111 -21.66 -19.52 1.53
CA ILE A 111 -21.49 -20.07 0.16
C ILE A 111 -20.00 -20.32 -0.18
N GLY A 112 -19.06 -19.68 0.52
CA GLY A 112 -17.62 -19.85 0.33
C GLY A 112 -17.21 -21.32 0.45
N ASN A 113 -16.52 -21.84 -0.55
CA ASN A 113 -16.24 -23.28 -0.65
C ASN A 113 -14.78 -23.62 -0.98
N THR A 114 -13.91 -22.62 -1.01
CA THR A 114 -12.46 -22.80 -1.17
C THR A 114 -11.77 -21.97 -0.11
N HIS A 115 -10.80 -22.53 0.62
CA HIS A 115 -10.06 -21.75 1.62
C HIS A 115 -8.57 -22.08 1.50
N LYS A 116 -7.95 -21.55 0.44
CA LYS A 116 -6.52 -21.70 0.22
C LYS A 116 -5.80 -20.57 0.94
N LEU A 117 -5.40 -20.85 2.19
CA LEU A 117 -4.63 -19.96 3.05
C LEU A 117 -5.49 -18.84 3.66
N ASN A 118 -5.42 -17.59 3.21
CA ASN A 118 -6.10 -16.47 3.87
C ASN A 118 -7.45 -16.08 3.25
N ALA A 119 -7.71 -16.42 1.97
CA ALA A 119 -8.92 -15.99 1.25
C ALA A 119 -9.74 -17.14 0.65
N ASN A 120 -11.03 -16.88 0.47
CA ASN A 120 -11.88 -17.70 -0.37
C ASN A 120 -11.72 -17.31 -1.84
N LEU A 121 -11.29 -18.24 -2.70
CA LEU A 121 -11.14 -17.98 -4.14
C LEU A 121 -12.45 -18.14 -4.91
N CYS A 122 -13.39 -18.89 -4.34
CA CYS A 122 -14.69 -19.19 -4.88
C CYS A 122 -15.77 -19.03 -3.82
N VAL A 123 -16.91 -18.52 -4.27
CA VAL A 123 -18.20 -18.47 -3.56
C VAL A 123 -19.22 -19.19 -4.43
N GLY A 124 -19.56 -20.42 -4.02
CA GLY A 124 -20.31 -21.36 -4.84
C GLY A 124 -19.55 -21.72 -6.12
N THR A 125 -20.19 -21.55 -7.27
CA THR A 125 -19.60 -21.86 -8.59
C THR A 125 -18.89 -20.67 -9.23
N ARG A 126 -18.73 -19.55 -8.51
CA ARG A 126 -18.15 -18.31 -9.04
C ARG A 126 -16.84 -17.99 -8.34
N LYS A 127 -15.88 -17.42 -9.07
CA LYS A 127 -14.66 -16.89 -8.47
C LYS A 127 -14.99 -15.62 -7.68
N THR A 128 -14.40 -15.48 -6.50
CA THR A 128 -14.67 -14.35 -5.58
C THR A 128 -14.33 -13.02 -6.23
N PHE A 129 -13.13 -12.92 -6.82
CA PHE A 129 -12.68 -11.71 -7.52
C PHE A 129 -13.58 -11.34 -8.72
N ASP A 130 -14.11 -12.32 -9.46
CA ASP A 130 -15.04 -12.06 -10.58
C ASP A 130 -16.35 -11.42 -10.11
N ASN A 131 -16.83 -11.78 -8.91
CA ASN A 131 -18.01 -11.14 -8.33
C ASN A 131 -17.73 -9.67 -8.00
N LEU A 132 -16.54 -9.36 -7.48
CA LEU A 132 -16.13 -7.98 -7.18
C LEU A 132 -15.94 -7.15 -8.46
N LEU A 133 -15.31 -7.70 -9.50
CA LEU A 133 -15.21 -7.06 -10.82
C LEU A 133 -16.60 -6.85 -11.46
N THR A 134 -17.52 -7.80 -11.29
CA THR A 134 -18.91 -7.66 -11.74
C THR A 134 -19.63 -6.54 -10.99
N TYR A 135 -19.35 -6.37 -9.70
CA TYR A 135 -19.87 -5.25 -8.92
C TYR A 135 -19.30 -3.91 -9.42
N ALA A 136 -17.99 -3.83 -9.67
CA ALA A 136 -17.36 -2.64 -10.27
C ALA A 136 -18.00 -2.28 -11.62
N LYS A 137 -18.21 -3.27 -12.51
CA LYS A 137 -18.92 -3.11 -13.78
C LYS A 137 -20.29 -2.47 -13.58
N LYS A 138 -21.10 -2.98 -12.64
CA LYS A 138 -22.43 -2.46 -12.35
C LYS A 138 -22.40 -1.01 -11.86
N ILE A 139 -21.46 -0.66 -11.00
CA ILE A 139 -21.31 0.71 -10.48
C ILE A 139 -21.06 1.69 -11.62
N VAL A 140 -20.07 1.41 -12.49
CA VAL A 140 -19.71 2.31 -13.59
C VAL A 140 -20.86 2.44 -14.61
N SER A 141 -21.54 1.34 -14.93
CA SER A 141 -22.70 1.38 -15.85
C SER A 141 -23.88 2.15 -15.24
N GLN A 142 -24.23 1.88 -13.98
CA GLN A 142 -25.39 2.45 -13.30
C GLN A 142 -25.24 3.96 -13.06
N PHE A 143 -24.03 4.42 -12.73
CA PHE A 143 -23.75 5.83 -12.44
C PHE A 143 -23.14 6.57 -13.64
N SER A 144 -23.26 6.04 -14.85
CA SER A 144 -22.71 6.69 -16.06
C SER A 144 -23.24 8.10 -16.35
N ALA A 145 -24.37 8.48 -15.73
CA ALA A 145 -24.98 9.81 -15.80
C ALA A 145 -24.66 10.73 -14.61
N ASP A 146 -24.18 10.18 -13.48
CA ASP A 146 -23.97 10.90 -12.22
C ASP A 146 -22.48 10.91 -11.84
N PRO A 147 -21.97 11.94 -11.12
CA PRO A 147 -20.64 11.87 -10.54
C PRO A 147 -20.56 10.75 -9.48
N TYR A 148 -19.49 9.96 -9.50
CA TYR A 148 -19.29 8.89 -8.54
C TYR A 148 -17.82 8.71 -8.16
N PHE A 149 -17.59 8.23 -6.94
CA PHE A 149 -16.30 7.77 -6.43
C PHE A 149 -16.46 6.33 -5.95
N ALA A 150 -15.66 5.40 -6.48
CA ALA A 150 -15.73 4.00 -6.14
C ALA A 150 -14.34 3.47 -5.75
N MET A 151 -14.20 3.01 -4.51
CA MET A 151 -13.03 2.26 -4.03
C MET A 151 -13.38 0.78 -4.02
N ILE A 152 -12.85 0.05 -5.00
CA ILE A 152 -13.05 -1.40 -5.16
C ILE A 152 -11.70 -2.08 -4.93
N TRP A 153 -11.54 -2.76 -3.79
CA TRP A 153 -10.26 -3.32 -3.37
C TRP A 153 -10.29 -4.85 -3.32
N GLN A 154 -9.35 -5.50 -3.98
CA GLN A 154 -9.32 -6.96 -4.11
C GLN A 154 -8.09 -7.55 -3.43
N ALA A 155 -8.30 -8.53 -2.57
CA ALA A 155 -7.25 -9.32 -1.94
C ALA A 155 -7.30 -10.80 -2.34
N SER A 156 -8.49 -11.35 -2.64
CA SER A 156 -8.66 -12.81 -2.77
C SER A 156 -7.74 -13.47 -3.81
N LEU A 157 -7.50 -12.81 -4.95
CA LEU A 157 -6.73 -13.36 -6.06
C LEU A 157 -5.22 -13.33 -5.82
N THR A 158 -4.70 -12.27 -5.20
CA THR A 158 -3.26 -11.91 -5.27
C THR A 158 -2.54 -11.92 -3.92
N HIS A 159 -3.28 -11.96 -2.81
CA HIS A 159 -2.69 -11.82 -1.47
C HIS A 159 -1.71 -12.95 -1.11
N ASP A 160 -2.01 -14.19 -1.52
CA ASP A 160 -1.29 -15.37 -1.02
C ASP A 160 -0.33 -16.04 -2.01
N PHE A 161 -0.56 -15.84 -3.31
CA PHE A 161 0.12 -16.63 -4.34
C PHE A 161 0.63 -15.76 -5.48
N PHE A 162 1.95 -15.78 -5.67
CA PHE A 162 2.63 -15.01 -6.72
C PHE A 162 2.08 -15.33 -8.10
N ASN A 163 1.72 -16.59 -8.36
CA ASN A 163 1.28 -17.06 -9.66
C ASN A 163 -0.22 -16.95 -9.93
N TYR A 164 -1.05 -16.54 -8.96
CA TYR A 164 -2.50 -16.49 -9.15
C TYR A 164 -3.03 -15.30 -9.97
N PRO A 165 -2.36 -14.14 -10.09
CA PRO A 165 -2.86 -13.05 -10.93
C PRO A 165 -3.22 -13.48 -12.36
N GLN A 166 -2.50 -14.45 -12.93
CA GLN A 166 -2.81 -14.98 -14.27
C GLN A 166 -4.24 -15.54 -14.42
N LEU A 167 -4.86 -16.01 -13.33
CA LEU A 167 -6.22 -16.54 -13.33
C LEU A 167 -7.29 -15.46 -13.52
N GLY A 168 -6.94 -14.20 -13.26
CA GLY A 168 -7.79 -13.04 -13.44
C GLY A 168 -7.54 -12.27 -14.74
N ASP A 169 -6.50 -12.60 -15.51
CA ASP A 169 -6.10 -11.81 -16.68
C ASP A 169 -7.25 -11.59 -17.68
N GLU A 170 -7.99 -12.65 -17.97
CA GLU A 170 -9.15 -12.57 -18.86
C GLU A 170 -10.31 -11.76 -18.26
N SER A 171 -10.57 -11.89 -16.96
CA SER A 171 -11.65 -11.17 -16.29
C SER A 171 -11.41 -9.66 -16.23
N TYR A 172 -10.19 -9.25 -15.92
CA TYR A 172 -9.80 -7.84 -15.90
C TYR A 172 -9.77 -7.25 -17.32
N TYR A 173 -9.18 -7.96 -18.28
CA TYR A 173 -9.25 -7.62 -19.70
C TYR A 173 -10.71 -7.35 -20.14
N ASN A 174 -11.61 -8.29 -19.86
CA ASN A 174 -13.02 -8.19 -20.23
C ASN A 174 -13.72 -6.97 -19.59
N LEU A 175 -13.39 -6.64 -18.34
CA LEU A 175 -13.91 -5.43 -17.68
C LEU A 175 -13.41 -4.16 -18.41
N ILE A 176 -12.11 -4.04 -18.65
CA ILE A 176 -11.51 -2.86 -19.28
C ILE A 176 -12.07 -2.67 -20.69
N THR A 177 -12.11 -3.73 -21.49
CA THR A 177 -12.67 -3.69 -22.85
C THR A 177 -14.15 -3.37 -22.85
N TYR A 178 -14.93 -3.86 -21.88
CA TYR A 178 -16.34 -3.47 -21.72
C TYR A 178 -16.48 -1.96 -21.43
N LEU A 179 -15.71 -1.42 -20.49
CA LEU A 179 -15.76 0.02 -20.16
C LEU A 179 -15.41 0.90 -21.36
N TYR A 180 -14.48 0.44 -22.21
CA TYR A 180 -14.12 1.12 -23.45
C TYR A 180 -15.24 1.06 -24.49
N ASN A 181 -15.74 -0.14 -24.82
CA ASN A 181 -16.74 -0.35 -25.87
C ASN A 181 -18.05 0.37 -25.58
N GLU A 182 -18.47 0.39 -24.31
CA GLU A 182 -19.65 1.12 -23.85
C GLU A 182 -19.43 2.63 -23.67
N ARG A 183 -18.24 3.15 -24.05
CA ARG A 183 -17.86 4.56 -23.96
C ARG A 183 -17.92 5.14 -22.54
N LEU A 184 -17.86 4.29 -21.51
CA LEU A 184 -17.91 4.69 -20.09
C LEU A 184 -16.61 5.39 -19.65
N MET A 185 -15.49 5.08 -20.31
CA MET A 185 -14.20 5.72 -20.08
C MET A 185 -14.15 7.20 -20.51
N ASN A 186 -15.12 7.69 -21.29
CA ASN A 186 -15.17 9.11 -21.65
C ASN A 186 -15.53 10.03 -20.47
N LYS A 187 -16.07 9.48 -19.38
CA LYS A 187 -16.47 10.24 -18.19
C LYS A 187 -15.82 9.71 -16.90
N THR A 188 -14.95 8.71 -17.02
CA THR A 188 -14.40 7.98 -15.89
C THR A 188 -12.88 8.14 -15.87
N ALA A 189 -12.33 8.56 -14.74
CA ALA A 189 -10.93 8.35 -14.42
C ALA A 189 -10.80 6.97 -13.76
N LEU A 190 -9.98 6.08 -14.32
CA LEU A 190 -9.73 4.74 -13.79
C LEU A 190 -8.32 4.69 -13.22
N ILE A 191 -8.21 4.32 -11.94
CA ILE A 191 -6.94 4.00 -11.28
C ILE A 191 -6.94 2.50 -10.99
N VAL A 192 -5.93 1.80 -11.50
CA VAL A 192 -5.68 0.38 -11.18
C VAL A 192 -4.35 0.33 -10.45
N MET A 193 -4.36 -0.05 -9.17
CA MET A 193 -3.16 0.01 -8.34
C MET A 193 -3.03 -1.18 -7.39
N SER A 194 -1.80 -1.37 -6.91
CA SER A 194 -1.49 -2.21 -5.75
C SER A 194 -0.97 -1.34 -4.60
N ASP A 195 -1.19 -1.79 -3.37
CA ASP A 195 -0.71 -1.18 -2.12
C ASP A 195 0.73 -1.61 -1.79
N HIS A 196 1.08 -2.84 -2.15
CA HIS A 196 2.41 -3.44 -2.03
C HIS A 196 2.55 -4.61 -3.04
N GLY A 197 3.75 -5.16 -3.19
CA GLY A 197 3.96 -6.44 -3.89
C GLY A 197 3.82 -7.65 -2.96
N MET A 198 4.43 -8.79 -3.31
CA MET A 198 4.33 -9.99 -2.47
C MET A 198 5.16 -9.84 -1.19
N ARG A 199 4.52 -9.79 -0.02
CA ARG A 199 5.20 -9.49 1.27
C ARG A 199 5.91 -10.68 1.93
N TRP A 200 5.67 -11.90 1.47
CA TRP A 200 6.19 -13.11 2.10
C TRP A 200 6.41 -14.24 1.10
N GLY A 201 7.07 -15.30 1.55
CA GLY A 201 7.40 -16.46 0.73
C GLY A 201 8.80 -16.37 0.12
N SER A 202 9.17 -17.39 -0.65
CA SER A 202 10.52 -17.53 -1.21
C SER A 202 10.85 -16.42 -2.21
N PHE A 203 9.88 -16.00 -3.03
CA PHE A 203 10.08 -14.91 -3.99
C PHE A 203 10.44 -13.59 -3.31
N ARG A 204 9.73 -13.22 -2.22
CA ARG A 204 10.01 -11.99 -1.45
C ARG A 204 11.41 -11.96 -0.82
N GLN A 205 12.01 -13.12 -0.57
CA GLN A 205 13.37 -13.20 -0.02
C GLN A 205 14.45 -12.94 -1.08
N THR A 206 14.10 -12.87 -2.36
CA THR A 206 15.00 -12.46 -3.45
C THR A 206 15.10 -10.94 -3.53
N TYR A 207 16.16 -10.43 -4.18
CA TYR A 207 16.29 -9.01 -4.46
C TYR A 207 15.14 -8.45 -5.31
N GLN A 208 14.73 -9.19 -6.35
CA GLN A 208 13.62 -8.78 -7.21
C GLN A 208 12.29 -8.74 -6.45
N GLY A 209 12.01 -9.76 -5.64
CA GLY A 209 10.81 -9.77 -4.81
C GLY A 209 10.77 -8.66 -3.77
N ARG A 210 11.93 -8.23 -3.22
CA ARG A 210 12.00 -7.05 -2.35
C ARG A 210 11.69 -5.74 -3.10
N MET A 211 12.21 -5.60 -4.32
CA MET A 211 11.95 -4.45 -5.18
C MET A 211 10.47 -4.38 -5.54
N GLU A 212 9.88 -5.47 -6.05
CA GLU A 212 8.46 -5.55 -6.39
C GLU A 212 7.54 -5.37 -5.17
N ASP A 213 7.96 -5.82 -3.98
CA ASP A 213 7.24 -5.55 -2.74
C ASP A 213 7.15 -4.05 -2.45
N SER A 214 8.23 -3.31 -2.68
CA SER A 214 8.33 -1.89 -2.33
C SER A 214 7.86 -0.94 -3.42
N LEU A 215 7.82 -1.39 -4.67
CA LEU A 215 7.44 -0.63 -5.86
C LEU A 215 6.16 -1.22 -6.50
N PRO A 216 5.00 -1.13 -5.84
CA PRO A 216 3.75 -1.59 -6.43
C PRO A 216 3.37 -0.73 -7.65
N PHE A 217 2.62 -1.32 -8.58
CA PHE A 217 2.18 -0.60 -9.78
C PHE A 217 1.04 0.37 -9.48
N VAL A 218 0.96 1.43 -10.27
CA VAL A 218 -0.21 2.32 -10.41
C VAL A 218 -0.39 2.66 -11.88
N PHE A 219 -1.53 2.25 -12.45
CA PHE A 219 -1.99 2.65 -13.78
C PHE A 219 -3.11 3.68 -13.64
N LEU A 220 -3.04 4.75 -14.44
CA LEU A 220 -4.02 5.82 -14.46
C LEU A 220 -4.50 6.06 -15.89
N VAL A 221 -5.81 5.90 -16.11
CA VAL A 221 -6.48 6.23 -17.36
C VAL A 221 -7.40 7.42 -17.12
N LEU A 222 -7.13 8.52 -17.83
CA LEU A 222 -7.95 9.73 -17.80
C LEU A 222 -8.70 9.91 -19.13
N PRO A 223 -9.93 10.48 -19.12
CA PRO A 223 -10.67 10.77 -20.36
C PRO A 223 -9.87 11.61 -21.35
N ARG A 224 -10.03 11.36 -22.65
CA ARG A 224 -9.26 12.07 -23.69
C ARG A 224 -9.46 13.59 -23.63
N TRP A 225 -10.71 14.05 -23.50
CA TRP A 225 -11.02 15.48 -23.38
C TRP A 225 -10.34 16.12 -22.17
N TRP A 226 -10.15 15.38 -21.08
CA TRP A 226 -9.50 15.89 -19.88
C TRP A 226 -8.04 16.23 -20.15
N ARG A 227 -7.34 15.36 -20.90
CA ARG A 227 -5.93 15.54 -21.29
C ARG A 227 -5.76 16.77 -22.19
N GLU A 228 -6.74 16.99 -23.07
CA GLU A 228 -6.77 18.13 -23.99
C GLU A 228 -7.13 19.45 -23.28
N LYS A 229 -8.02 19.42 -22.28
CA LYS A 229 -8.41 20.58 -21.48
C LYS A 229 -7.34 20.99 -20.46
N TYR A 230 -6.79 20.04 -19.71
CA TYR A 230 -5.83 20.28 -18.63
C TYR A 230 -4.39 19.92 -19.05
N ARG A 231 -3.92 20.54 -20.14
CA ARG A 231 -2.63 20.19 -20.80
C ARG A 231 -1.43 20.29 -19.87
N VAL A 232 -1.40 21.27 -18.97
CA VAL A 232 -0.29 21.45 -18.01
C VAL A 232 -0.30 20.34 -16.97
N ALA A 233 -1.46 20.01 -16.40
CA ALA A 233 -1.62 18.88 -15.49
C ALA A 233 -1.18 17.56 -16.15
N TRP A 234 -1.63 17.33 -17.39
CA TRP A 234 -1.24 16.15 -18.18
C TRP A 234 0.26 16.07 -18.45
N THR A 235 0.90 17.21 -18.76
CA THR A 235 2.34 17.28 -18.99
C THR A 235 3.12 16.95 -17.71
N ASN A 236 2.69 17.50 -16.57
CA ASN A 236 3.29 17.20 -15.27
C ASN A 236 3.13 15.72 -14.91
N LEU A 237 1.91 15.18 -15.03
CA LEU A 237 1.63 13.77 -14.75
C LEU A 237 2.54 12.84 -15.59
N ARG A 238 2.70 13.11 -16.89
CA ARG A 238 3.61 12.35 -17.76
C ARG A 238 5.07 12.45 -17.33
N ARG A 239 5.52 13.64 -16.93
CA ARG A 239 6.88 13.86 -16.41
C ARG A 239 7.11 13.08 -15.11
N ASN A 240 6.08 12.99 -14.27
CA ASN A 240 6.14 12.37 -12.96
C ASN A 240 6.19 10.83 -12.99
N THR A 241 5.98 10.19 -14.15
CA THR A 241 5.97 8.72 -14.31
C THR A 241 7.18 8.00 -13.71
N ARG A 242 8.35 8.62 -13.73
CA ARG A 242 9.60 8.07 -13.18
C ARG A 242 10.06 8.79 -11.91
N SER A 243 9.21 9.64 -11.34
CA SER A 243 9.52 10.38 -10.11
C SER A 243 9.10 9.60 -8.88
N LEU A 244 9.82 9.80 -7.77
CA LEU A 244 9.47 9.22 -6.48
C LEU A 244 8.09 9.74 -6.04
N THR A 245 7.10 8.86 -6.05
CA THR A 245 5.73 9.14 -5.62
C THR A 245 5.24 8.12 -4.62
N THR A 246 4.18 8.45 -3.89
CA THR A 246 3.65 7.69 -2.76
C THR A 246 2.13 7.77 -2.70
N ALA A 247 1.55 7.00 -1.80
CA ALA A 247 0.14 7.06 -1.46
C ALA A 247 -0.34 8.46 -1.00
N PHE A 248 0.53 9.29 -0.41
CA PHE A 248 0.21 10.67 -0.05
C PHE A 248 0.03 11.57 -1.28
N ASP A 249 0.82 11.34 -2.32
CA ASP A 249 0.70 12.07 -3.58
C ASP A 249 -0.60 11.72 -4.31
N LEU A 250 -1.00 10.44 -4.24
CA LEU A 250 -2.30 10.00 -4.76
C LEU A 250 -3.46 10.68 -4.01
N HIS A 251 -3.38 10.82 -2.69
CA HIS A 251 -4.39 11.55 -1.92
C HIS A 251 -4.56 13.00 -2.41
N GLU A 252 -3.45 13.74 -2.52
CA GLU A 252 -3.46 15.12 -3.05
C GLU A 252 -4.00 15.19 -4.49
N THR A 253 -3.70 14.17 -5.30
CA THR A 253 -4.22 14.04 -6.67
C THR A 253 -5.74 13.85 -6.66
N LEU A 254 -6.27 13.00 -5.78
CA LEU A 254 -7.71 12.80 -5.64
C LEU A 254 -8.42 14.06 -5.11
N VAL A 255 -7.80 14.80 -4.19
CA VAL A 255 -8.32 16.10 -3.72
C VAL A 255 -8.41 17.09 -4.87
N ASP A 256 -7.39 17.18 -5.72
CA ASP A 256 -7.44 18.02 -6.93
C ASP A 256 -8.48 17.53 -7.96
N MET A 257 -8.82 16.24 -7.99
CA MET A 257 -9.89 15.71 -8.85
C MET A 257 -11.29 16.07 -8.35
N ILE A 258 -11.47 16.37 -7.07
CA ILE A 258 -12.71 16.92 -6.52
C ILE A 258 -12.87 18.38 -6.93
N ASN A 259 -11.78 19.16 -6.89
CA ASN A 259 -11.79 20.59 -7.23
C ASN A 259 -11.02 20.88 -8.52
N LEU A 260 -11.70 20.72 -9.66
CA LEU A 260 -11.08 20.87 -10.98
C LEU A 260 -10.58 22.29 -11.29
N GLU A 261 -10.98 23.32 -10.54
CA GLU A 261 -10.39 24.67 -10.68
C GLU A 261 -8.91 24.67 -10.32
N ASN A 262 -8.47 23.79 -9.41
CA ASN A 262 -7.06 23.65 -9.04
C ASN A 262 -6.17 23.17 -10.19
N LEU A 263 -6.78 22.62 -11.24
CA LEU A 263 -6.11 22.14 -12.44
C LEU A 263 -5.98 23.21 -13.54
N GLU A 264 -6.58 24.39 -13.34
CA GLU A 264 -6.39 25.51 -14.24
C GLU A 264 -4.92 25.90 -14.33
N GLU A 265 -4.47 26.24 -15.54
CA GLU A 265 -3.06 26.51 -15.81
C GLU A 265 -2.49 27.63 -14.93
N SER A 266 -3.25 28.69 -14.69
CA SER A 266 -2.87 29.80 -13.81
C SER A 266 -2.64 29.33 -12.38
N ARG A 267 -3.53 28.49 -11.84
CA ARG A 267 -3.44 27.95 -10.48
C ARG A 267 -2.30 26.94 -10.35
N LEU A 268 -2.14 26.02 -11.30
CA LEU A 268 -1.02 25.08 -11.31
C LEU A 268 0.34 25.78 -11.37
N LYS A 269 0.48 26.82 -12.22
CA LYS A 269 1.71 27.62 -12.28
C LYS A 269 1.98 28.33 -10.96
N THR A 270 0.95 28.87 -10.31
CA THR A 270 1.07 29.54 -9.02
C THR A 270 1.49 28.56 -7.91
N ARG A 271 0.78 27.44 -7.78
CA ARG A 271 1.09 26.35 -6.82
C ARG A 271 2.49 25.79 -7.05
N SER A 272 2.88 25.57 -8.31
CA SER A 272 4.22 25.08 -8.65
C SER A 272 5.33 26.07 -8.30
N ARG A 273 5.09 27.39 -8.40
CA ARG A 273 6.07 28.42 -8.00
C ARG A 273 6.17 28.58 -6.48
N ALA A 274 5.06 28.37 -5.78
CA ALA A 274 4.98 28.43 -4.32
C ALA A 274 5.56 27.20 -3.63
N MET A 275 5.85 26.12 -4.37
CA MET A 275 6.41 24.90 -3.81
C MET A 275 7.81 25.16 -3.23
N PRO A 276 8.08 24.76 -1.97
CA PRO A 276 9.40 24.89 -1.37
C PRO A 276 10.49 24.25 -2.22
N LYS A 277 11.70 24.81 -2.18
CA LYS A 277 12.88 24.30 -2.91
C LYS A 277 13.93 23.70 -1.98
N ASP A 278 13.53 23.34 -0.77
CA ASP A 278 14.38 22.90 0.33
C ASP A 278 13.78 21.64 0.99
N ASN A 279 14.26 21.31 2.18
CA ASN A 279 13.80 20.17 2.97
C ASN A 279 12.37 20.32 3.53
N ASN A 280 11.70 21.46 3.31
CA ASN A 280 10.32 21.71 3.75
C ASN A 280 9.27 21.34 2.68
N LEU A 281 9.65 20.51 1.69
CA LEU A 281 8.68 19.97 0.73
C LEU A 281 7.54 19.25 1.46
N PRO A 282 6.28 19.44 1.03
CA PRO A 282 5.16 18.72 1.60
C PRO A 282 5.29 17.22 1.31
N ARG A 283 4.89 16.38 2.28
CA ARG A 283 4.93 14.92 2.15
C ARG A 283 4.14 14.43 0.95
N GLY A 284 2.96 15.00 0.71
CA GLY A 284 2.12 14.74 -0.45
C GLY A 284 2.18 15.89 -1.44
N ILE A 285 2.38 15.57 -2.73
CA ILE A 285 2.35 16.47 -3.86
C ILE A 285 1.46 15.84 -4.92
N SER A 286 0.36 16.50 -5.27
CA SER A 286 -0.52 16.09 -6.36
C SER A 286 0.27 15.82 -7.64
N TRP A 287 -0.02 14.70 -8.32
CA TRP A 287 0.63 14.31 -9.57
C TRP A 287 0.40 15.29 -10.73
N PHE A 288 -0.52 16.24 -10.57
CA PHE A 288 -0.74 17.34 -11.51
C PHE A 288 0.25 18.50 -11.33
N LEU A 289 1.05 18.49 -10.27
CA LEU A 289 2.20 19.38 -10.06
C LEU A 289 3.51 18.63 -10.37
N PRO A 290 4.59 19.33 -10.75
CA PRO A 290 5.87 18.67 -10.99
C PRO A 290 6.45 18.10 -9.69
N ILE A 291 6.77 16.81 -9.67
CA ILE A 291 7.51 16.20 -8.57
C ILE A 291 9.00 16.59 -8.70
N PRO A 292 9.61 17.18 -7.66
CA PRO A 292 11.01 17.59 -7.73
C PRO A 292 11.97 16.40 -7.85
N ASN A 293 13.03 16.53 -8.65
CA ASN A 293 14.03 15.48 -8.85
C ASN A 293 14.97 15.30 -7.64
N TYR A 294 15.03 16.27 -6.74
CA TYR A 294 15.78 16.20 -5.48
C TYR A 294 14.93 15.66 -4.32
N ARG A 295 13.68 15.22 -4.58
CA ARG A 295 12.81 14.65 -3.55
C ARG A 295 13.40 13.35 -3.03
N THR A 296 13.66 13.29 -1.73
CA THR A 296 14.17 12.08 -1.05
C THR A 296 13.03 11.26 -0.42
N CYS A 297 13.30 10.01 -0.07
CA CYS A 297 12.38 9.16 0.68
C CYS A 297 11.93 9.80 2.00
N THR A 298 12.84 10.47 2.71
CA THR A 298 12.52 11.18 3.96
C THR A 298 11.52 12.30 3.72
N MET A 299 11.71 13.13 2.68
CA MET A 299 10.75 14.18 2.30
C MET A 299 9.38 13.60 1.90
N ALA A 300 9.38 12.44 1.24
CA ALA A 300 8.17 11.72 0.85
C ALA A 300 7.50 10.95 2.00
N GLY A 301 8.07 10.97 3.21
CA GLY A 301 7.55 10.24 4.37
C GLY A 301 7.72 8.71 4.28
N ILE A 302 8.69 8.25 3.50
CA ILE A 302 9.05 6.84 3.35
C ILE A 302 10.18 6.52 4.32
N ALA A 303 9.98 5.54 5.21
CA ALA A 303 11.06 5.06 6.06
C ALA A 303 12.15 4.39 5.21
N SER A 304 13.42 4.50 5.61
CA SER A 304 14.57 3.93 4.87
C SER A 304 14.39 2.44 4.51
N HIS A 305 13.72 1.67 5.39
CA HIS A 305 13.36 0.26 5.16
C HIS A 305 12.60 0.02 3.84
N TRP A 306 11.78 0.98 3.41
CA TRP A 306 10.96 0.91 2.19
C TRP A 306 11.55 1.68 1.01
N CYS A 307 12.65 2.40 1.23
CA CYS A 307 13.25 3.23 0.20
C CYS A 307 14.11 2.37 -0.75
N MET A 308 13.80 2.40 -2.04
CA MET A 308 14.53 1.65 -3.07
C MET A 308 15.49 2.52 -3.89
N CYS A 309 15.67 3.79 -3.51
CA CYS A 309 16.53 4.74 -4.23
C CYS A 309 18.04 4.55 -3.98
N HIS A 310 18.44 3.65 -3.07
CA HIS A 310 19.82 3.53 -2.61
C HIS A 310 20.61 2.42 -3.32
N ASN A 311 21.90 2.69 -3.54
CA ASN A 311 22.88 1.65 -3.87
C ASN A 311 23.26 0.88 -2.61
N SER A 312 22.98 -0.42 -2.58
CA SER A 312 23.32 -1.30 -1.45
C SER A 312 24.46 -2.26 -1.80
N TYR A 313 25.27 -2.62 -0.82
CA TYR A 313 26.28 -3.68 -0.92
C TYR A 313 26.03 -4.77 0.12
N ASP A 314 26.42 -6.00 -0.21
CA ASP A 314 26.26 -7.14 0.69
C ASP A 314 27.25 -7.05 1.85
N VAL A 315 26.78 -7.43 3.04
CA VAL A 315 27.59 -7.47 4.27
C VAL A 315 27.81 -8.94 4.64
N SER A 316 29.06 -9.29 4.91
CA SER A 316 29.43 -10.66 5.32
C SER A 316 28.74 -11.02 6.64
N ALA A 317 28.20 -12.25 6.72
CA ALA A 317 27.62 -12.80 7.94
C ALA A 317 28.64 -12.97 9.08
N GLN A 318 29.94 -12.93 8.77
CA GLN A 318 31.04 -13.04 9.73
C GLN A 318 31.49 -11.69 10.30
N ASP A 319 30.91 -10.56 9.86
CA ASP A 319 31.18 -9.25 10.44
C ASP A 319 30.64 -9.19 11.89
N GLU A 320 31.53 -9.01 12.87
CA GLU A 320 31.15 -8.93 14.28
C GLU A 320 30.13 -7.80 14.54
N ASN A 321 30.26 -6.66 13.83
CA ASN A 321 29.31 -5.56 13.96
C ASN A 321 27.91 -5.94 13.46
N LEU A 322 27.80 -6.91 12.55
CA LEU A 322 26.52 -7.38 12.05
C LEU A 322 25.81 -8.24 13.11
N ARG A 323 26.54 -9.04 13.87
CA ARG A 323 25.96 -9.84 14.97
C ARG A 323 25.36 -8.95 16.06
N ASP A 324 26.04 -7.88 16.44
CA ASP A 324 25.53 -6.91 17.41
C ASP A 324 24.24 -6.24 16.93
N LYS A 325 24.18 -5.92 15.64
CA LYS A 325 22.98 -5.35 15.01
C LYS A 325 21.82 -6.36 14.96
N ALA A 326 22.09 -7.61 14.62
CA ALA A 326 21.08 -8.66 14.66
C ALA A 326 20.53 -8.87 16.08
N MET A 327 21.39 -8.88 17.10
CA MET A 327 20.99 -8.96 18.50
C MET A 327 20.18 -7.73 18.94
N PHE A 328 20.57 -6.53 18.50
CA PHE A 328 19.78 -5.31 18.71
C PHE A 328 18.37 -5.43 18.11
N LEU A 329 18.24 -5.94 16.87
CA LEU A 329 16.93 -6.16 16.24
C LEU A 329 16.06 -7.14 17.05
N VAL A 330 16.63 -8.25 17.52
CA VAL A 330 15.91 -9.19 18.40
C VAL A 330 15.50 -8.54 19.72
N SER A 331 16.35 -7.68 20.29
CA SER A 331 16.01 -6.91 21.50
C SER A 331 14.84 -5.96 21.26
N GLU A 332 14.83 -5.25 20.12
CA GLU A 332 13.71 -4.38 19.75
C GLU A 332 12.40 -5.16 19.58
N LEU A 333 12.44 -6.31 18.91
CA LEU A 333 11.26 -7.20 18.79
C LEU A 333 10.75 -7.65 20.16
N ASN A 334 11.64 -8.09 21.06
CA ASN A 334 11.26 -8.47 22.42
C ASN A 334 10.72 -7.27 23.23
N ASN A 335 11.24 -6.06 23.00
CA ASN A 335 10.74 -4.85 23.64
C ASN A 335 9.31 -4.50 23.15
N MET A 336 9.03 -4.64 21.86
CA MET A 336 7.67 -4.50 21.32
C MET A 336 6.70 -5.53 21.94
N LEU A 337 7.18 -6.76 22.14
CA LEU A 337 6.41 -7.86 22.72
C LEU A 337 6.31 -7.82 24.25
N LYS A 338 7.02 -6.92 24.94
CA LYS A 338 7.12 -6.87 26.41
C LYS A 338 5.77 -6.80 27.14
N LYS A 339 4.75 -6.20 26.52
CA LYS A 339 3.39 -6.09 27.08
C LYS A 339 2.50 -7.30 26.81
N PHE A 340 2.97 -8.25 25.99
CA PHE A 340 2.24 -9.46 25.58
C PHE A 340 2.88 -10.67 26.24
N VAL A 341 2.58 -10.87 27.53
CA VAL A 341 3.18 -11.92 28.38
C VAL A 341 2.97 -13.35 27.86
N GLN A 342 1.97 -13.53 27.00
CA GLN A 342 1.67 -14.78 26.30
C GLN A 342 2.63 -15.08 25.13
N CYS A 343 3.47 -14.12 24.73
CA CYS A 343 4.45 -14.30 23.67
C CYS A 343 5.78 -14.77 24.24
N ALA A 344 6.39 -15.74 23.57
CA ALA A 344 7.73 -16.21 23.87
C ALA A 344 8.77 -15.11 23.65
N ILE A 345 9.82 -15.13 24.48
CA ILE A 345 11.01 -14.31 24.25
C ILE A 345 11.75 -14.89 23.04
N LEU A 346 11.90 -14.09 22.00
CA LEU A 346 12.57 -14.46 20.77
C LEU A 346 14.09 -14.49 20.97
N LYS A 347 14.75 -15.48 20.37
CA LYS A 347 16.21 -15.59 20.31
C LYS A 347 16.67 -15.61 18.86
N LEU A 348 17.82 -15.01 18.59
CA LEU A 348 18.47 -15.09 17.29
C LEU A 348 18.88 -16.54 17.03
N LYS A 349 18.34 -17.14 15.97
CA LYS A 349 18.74 -18.47 15.49
C LYS A 349 19.84 -18.34 14.44
N GLU A 350 19.64 -17.49 13.44
CA GLU A 350 20.57 -17.31 12.32
C GLU A 350 20.44 -15.93 11.68
N ILE A 351 21.54 -15.42 11.10
CA ILE A 351 21.51 -14.26 10.20
C ILE A 351 21.52 -14.79 8.76
N LYS A 352 20.43 -14.60 8.02
CA LYS A 352 20.28 -15.14 6.66
C LYS A 352 20.93 -14.27 5.60
N ALA A 353 20.81 -12.96 5.74
CA ALA A 353 21.31 -11.99 4.78
C ALA A 353 21.48 -10.63 5.44
N ALA A 354 22.40 -9.83 4.93
CA ALA A 354 22.55 -8.45 5.34
C ALA A 354 23.04 -7.58 4.17
N LYS A 355 22.48 -6.38 4.08
CA LYS A 355 22.92 -5.35 3.15
C LYS A 355 23.13 -4.05 3.90
N ALA A 356 24.14 -3.30 3.49
CA ALA A 356 24.37 -1.95 3.97
C ALA A 356 24.25 -0.95 2.82
N TRP A 357 23.77 0.23 3.14
CA TRP A 357 23.85 1.38 2.25
C TRP A 357 24.12 2.65 3.07
N ARG A 358 24.71 3.63 2.38
CA ARG A 358 25.04 4.93 2.93
C ARG A 358 24.18 5.97 2.22
N ASP A 359 23.77 7.01 2.94
CA ASP A 359 23.21 8.17 2.29
C ASP A 359 24.33 8.90 1.53
N GLU A 360 24.08 9.31 0.29
CA GLU A 360 25.10 9.95 -0.56
C GLU A 360 25.47 11.36 -0.08
N ASP A 361 24.72 11.93 0.87
CA ASP A 361 25.14 13.13 1.59
C ASP A 361 26.38 12.81 2.45
N GLU A 362 27.56 13.07 1.89
CA GLU A 362 28.91 12.79 2.40
C GLU A 362 29.20 13.30 3.83
N GLN A 363 28.30 14.12 4.41
CA GLN A 363 28.41 14.62 5.78
C GLN A 363 27.81 13.67 6.81
N SER A 364 26.97 12.70 6.42
CA SER A 364 26.34 11.79 7.37
C SER A 364 27.19 10.53 7.56
N GLN A 365 27.74 10.38 8.76
CA GLN A 365 28.34 9.14 9.27
C GLN A 365 27.27 8.05 9.56
N LEU A 366 26.21 8.02 8.76
CA LEU A 366 25.05 7.15 8.90
C LEU A 366 25.16 5.99 7.91
N VAL A 367 25.03 4.78 8.45
CA VAL A 367 24.94 3.56 7.64
C VAL A 367 23.70 2.81 8.05
N ASP A 368 22.83 2.54 7.08
CA ASP A 368 21.63 1.72 7.31
C ASP A 368 21.94 0.27 6.92
N TYR A 369 21.74 -0.65 7.87
CA TYR A 369 21.92 -2.09 7.68
C TYR A 369 20.55 -2.74 7.63
N THR A 370 20.16 -3.31 6.49
CA THR A 370 19.00 -4.20 6.45
C THR A 370 19.43 -5.63 6.63
N ILE A 371 18.89 -6.24 7.68
CA ILE A 371 19.28 -7.57 8.14
C ILE A 371 18.05 -8.45 8.08
N THR A 372 18.22 -9.62 7.47
CA THR A 372 17.26 -10.70 7.50
C THR A 372 17.74 -11.75 8.51
N ILE A 373 16.95 -11.97 9.56
CA ILE A 373 17.25 -12.92 10.63
C ILE A 373 16.21 -14.02 10.72
N GLU A 374 16.61 -15.20 11.17
CA GLU A 374 15.71 -16.23 11.69
C GLU A 374 15.74 -16.21 13.22
N THR A 375 14.57 -16.35 13.83
CA THR A 375 14.43 -16.43 15.29
C THR A 375 13.75 -17.71 15.73
N GLU A 376 14.01 -18.09 16.98
CA GLU A 376 13.33 -19.18 17.69
C GLU A 376 12.66 -18.66 18.97
N PRO A 377 11.52 -19.23 19.39
CA PRO A 377 10.76 -20.31 18.72
C PRO A 377 10.02 -19.84 17.45
N GLY A 378 9.55 -20.81 16.64
CA GLY A 378 8.67 -20.55 15.50
C GLY A 378 9.33 -20.38 14.13
N ASN A 379 10.67 -20.40 14.05
CA ASN A 379 11.45 -20.24 12.81
C ASN A 379 11.01 -19.01 12.00
N ALA A 380 10.83 -17.91 12.73
CA ALA A 380 10.32 -16.67 12.19
C ALA A 380 11.41 -15.92 11.42
N ILE A 381 11.14 -15.59 10.15
CA ILE A 381 12.05 -14.83 9.31
C ILE A 381 11.64 -13.36 9.34
N PHE A 382 12.50 -12.53 9.94
CA PHE A 382 12.29 -11.09 10.06
C PHE A 382 13.29 -10.32 9.20
N GLU A 383 12.84 -9.22 8.62
CA GLU A 383 13.69 -8.25 7.92
C GLU A 383 13.50 -6.88 8.57
N GLY A 384 14.58 -6.29 9.06
CA GLY A 384 14.56 -4.98 9.71
C GLY A 384 15.77 -4.14 9.30
N THR A 385 15.61 -2.82 9.36
CA THR A 385 16.66 -1.86 9.01
C THR A 385 17.16 -1.13 10.24
N ILE A 386 18.46 -1.19 10.49
CA ILE A 386 19.12 -0.57 11.63
C ILE A 386 20.03 0.54 11.14
N ARG A 387 19.75 1.76 11.58
CA ARG A 387 20.60 2.92 11.38
C ARG A 387 21.70 2.94 12.42
N TYR A 388 22.94 2.92 11.94
CA TYR A 388 24.13 3.03 12.74
C TYR A 388 24.75 4.42 12.60
N ARG A 389 25.05 5.06 13.73
CA ARG A 389 25.85 6.30 13.81
C ARG A 389 27.24 5.95 14.32
N SER A 390 28.29 6.16 13.52
CA SER A 390 29.66 5.85 13.97
C SER A 390 30.18 6.77 15.07
N GLU A 391 29.76 8.04 15.10
CA GLU A 391 30.23 9.04 16.09
C GLU A 391 30.02 8.61 17.54
N ASN A 392 28.84 8.06 17.86
CA ASN A 392 28.46 7.65 19.20
C ASN A 392 28.17 6.14 19.32
N LYS A 393 28.45 5.37 18.25
CA LYS A 393 28.23 3.93 18.15
C LYS A 393 26.81 3.50 18.51
N THR A 394 25.80 4.28 18.10
CA THR A 394 24.39 3.98 18.40
C THR A 394 23.68 3.25 17.26
N ASN A 395 22.83 2.30 17.64
CA ASN A 395 21.90 1.62 16.73
C ASN A 395 20.48 2.17 16.95
N LYS A 396 19.73 2.37 15.87
CA LYS A 396 18.32 2.73 15.91
C LYS A 396 17.55 1.93 14.86
N LEU A 397 16.42 1.33 15.25
CA LEU A 397 15.50 0.70 14.30
C LEU A 397 14.83 1.79 13.44
N VAL A 398 14.84 1.62 12.12
CA VAL A 398 14.22 2.53 11.16
C VAL A 398 13.05 1.84 10.46
N GLY A 399 11.87 2.44 10.56
CA GLY A 399 10.64 1.84 10.03
C GLY A 399 10.14 0.68 10.88
N SER A 400 9.29 -0.14 10.29
CA SER A 400 8.78 -1.37 10.90
C SER A 400 9.65 -2.58 10.55
N VAL A 401 9.48 -3.68 11.29
CA VAL A 401 10.09 -4.97 10.94
C VAL A 401 9.09 -5.78 10.12
N SER A 402 9.56 -6.36 9.01
CA SER A 402 8.77 -7.20 8.11
C SER A 402 8.84 -8.67 8.51
N ARG A 403 7.72 -9.39 8.46
CA ARG A 403 7.66 -10.85 8.66
C ARG A 403 7.58 -11.55 7.29
N LEU A 404 8.67 -12.21 6.88
CA LEU A 404 8.83 -12.73 5.50
C LEU A 404 8.27 -14.14 5.27
N ASN A 405 7.82 -14.83 6.31
CA ASN A 405 7.17 -16.14 6.22
C ASN A 405 5.87 -16.20 7.01
N ALA A 406 4.93 -17.02 6.55
CA ALA A 406 3.65 -17.20 7.20
C ALA A 406 3.81 -17.64 8.67
N TYR A 407 2.98 -17.08 9.54
CA TYR A 407 2.95 -17.38 10.97
C TYR A 407 1.71 -18.18 11.40
N GLY A 408 0.65 -18.21 10.59
CA GLY A 408 -0.54 -19.04 10.84
C GLY A 408 -1.08 -18.89 12.27
N LYS A 409 -1.15 -20.01 13.01
CA LYS A 409 -1.65 -20.03 14.39
C LYS A 409 -0.58 -19.66 15.44
N GLN A 410 0.67 -19.37 15.06
CA GLN A 410 1.75 -19.05 15.99
C GLN A 410 1.45 -17.83 16.87
N SER A 411 0.62 -16.88 16.42
CA SER A 411 0.28 -15.65 17.16
C SER A 411 -1.19 -15.56 17.60
N ALA A 412 -1.89 -16.70 17.71
CA ALA A 412 -3.32 -16.76 18.01
C ALA A 412 -3.72 -16.14 19.37
N CYS A 413 -2.79 -16.04 20.31
CA CYS A 413 -2.95 -15.47 21.65
C CYS A 413 -2.89 -13.94 21.69
N VAL A 414 -2.66 -13.26 20.57
CA VAL A 414 -2.59 -11.79 20.47
C VAL A 414 -3.67 -11.30 19.52
N ASP A 415 -4.46 -10.33 19.97
CA ASP A 415 -5.50 -9.68 19.14
C ASP A 415 -5.11 -8.29 18.64
N GLU A 416 -3.86 -7.86 18.91
CA GLU A 416 -3.29 -6.66 18.31
C GLU A 416 -2.69 -7.02 16.94
N PHE A 417 -3.15 -6.35 15.89
CA PHE A 417 -2.91 -6.77 14.51
C PHE A 417 -1.46 -6.61 14.06
N ASN A 418 -0.72 -5.62 14.57
CA ASN A 418 0.68 -5.42 14.24
C ASN A 418 1.57 -6.45 14.98
N MET A 419 1.26 -6.76 16.24
CA MET A 419 2.03 -7.64 17.09
C MET A 419 1.84 -9.11 16.73
N ARG A 420 0.75 -9.47 16.03
CA ARG A 420 0.59 -10.81 15.44
C ARG A 420 1.73 -11.19 14.47
N LEU A 421 2.40 -10.22 13.86
CA LEU A 421 3.56 -10.47 12.99
C LEU A 421 4.76 -11.03 13.77
N TYR A 422 4.91 -10.62 15.02
CA TYR A 422 6.11 -10.83 15.82
C TYR A 422 5.94 -11.94 16.87
N CYS A 423 4.75 -12.08 17.43
CA CYS A 423 4.50 -12.99 18.54
C CYS A 423 4.58 -14.47 18.14
N TYR A 424 5.19 -15.27 19.00
CA TYR A 424 5.00 -16.72 19.06
C TYR A 424 4.37 -17.06 20.42
N CYS A 425 3.19 -17.69 20.42
CA CYS A 425 2.46 -18.00 21.64
C CYS A 425 3.13 -19.14 22.42
N LEU A 426 3.21 -18.95 23.75
CA LEU A 426 3.71 -19.93 24.70
C LEU A 426 2.82 -21.18 24.82
#